data_AF-A0A0W0ETY3-F1
#
_entry.id   AF-A0A0W0ETY3-F1
#
_cell.length_a   1.000
_cell.length_b   1.000
_cell.length_c   1.000
_cell.angle_alpha   90.00
_cell.angle_beta   90.00
_cell.angle_gamma   90.00
#
_symmetry.space_group_name_H-M   'P 1'
#
loop_
_entity.id
_entity.type
_entity.pdbx_description
1 polymer ?
#
loop_
_entity_poly.entity_id
_entity_poly.type
_entity_poly.pdbx_seq_one_letter_code
_entity_poly.pdbx_strand_id
1 'polypeptide(L)'
;MPVARSALPALVAFQQDFEQFSCIKDINCVQLYGYNLETLLPALVFHDAPVPFSQIFEQNQLSPLLYTYICCQFGVAQIASSDLDICKLWINPRTGQPSRGPFVGLSQDIAYLAFGLISRSTSNNPTLSLQTYSDSTTIFNYLIQTLTTHNILKGIAQSSRVIIQFMANKDITSVLSSLPGTIYHRTHHEIIARWPEDRKKWYYKLYNQKNILDAMWESKVDMNDGSTGFMVLPSDIQDLQNQ
;
A
#
# COMPACT_ATOMS: atom_id res chain seq x y z
N MET A 1 9.44 -6.38 -23.49
CA MET A 1 8.42 -5.76 -24.37
C MET A 1 7.61 -4.79 -23.54
N PRO A 2 7.54 -3.50 -23.88
CA PRO A 2 6.70 -2.57 -23.14
C PRO A 2 5.25 -2.81 -23.55
N VAL A 3 4.40 -3.10 -22.56
CA VAL A 3 2.96 -3.25 -22.76
C VAL A 3 2.40 -1.87 -23.06
N ALA A 4 2.01 -1.63 -24.32
CA ALA A 4 1.25 -0.46 -24.70
C ALA A 4 -0.10 -0.53 -23.98
N ARG A 5 -0.25 0.24 -22.89
CA ARG A 5 -1.57 0.55 -22.34
C ARG A 5 -2.37 1.20 -23.48
N SER A 6 -3.62 0.78 -23.65
CA SER A 6 -4.51 1.38 -24.65
C SER A 6 -4.58 2.90 -24.44
N ALA A 7 -4.55 3.67 -25.54
CA ALA A 7 -4.38 5.11 -25.51
C ALA A 7 -5.50 5.86 -24.75
N LEU A 8 -6.71 5.28 -24.70
CA LEU A 8 -7.87 5.90 -24.05
C LEU A 8 -7.79 5.89 -22.51
N PRO A 9 -7.51 4.76 -21.83
CA PRO A 9 -7.21 4.78 -20.38
C PRO A 9 -6.04 5.69 -19.97
N ALA A 10 -5.00 5.78 -20.80
CA ALA A 10 -3.85 6.64 -20.51
C ALA A 10 -4.23 8.14 -20.57
N LEU A 11 -5.05 8.54 -21.54
CA LEU A 11 -5.54 9.91 -21.65
C LEU A 11 -6.49 10.29 -20.50
N VAL A 12 -7.36 9.36 -20.08
CA VAL A 12 -8.25 9.57 -18.92
C VAL A 12 -7.45 9.76 -17.64
N ALA A 13 -6.46 8.89 -17.39
CA ALA A 13 -5.58 9.02 -16.23
C ALA A 13 -4.80 10.35 -16.26
N PHE A 14 -4.25 10.71 -17.42
CA PHE A 14 -3.58 12.00 -17.60
C PHE A 14 -4.49 13.18 -17.26
N GLN A 15 -5.73 13.19 -17.75
CA GLN A 15 -6.64 14.30 -17.50
C GLN A 15 -7.03 14.41 -16.02
N GLN A 16 -7.29 13.27 -15.36
CA GLN A 16 -7.57 13.24 -13.93
C GLN A 16 -6.39 13.76 -13.10
N ASP A 17 -5.17 13.30 -13.40
CA ASP A 17 -3.97 13.76 -12.74
C ASP A 17 -3.71 15.26 -13.04
N PHE A 18 -3.93 15.72 -14.28
CA PHE A 18 -3.78 17.13 -14.65
C PHE A 18 -4.74 18.03 -13.84
N GLU A 19 -6.03 17.68 -13.81
CA GLU A 19 -7.03 18.42 -13.05
C GLU A 19 -6.67 18.47 -11.57
N GLN A 20 -6.27 17.33 -10.99
CA GLN A 20 -5.88 17.27 -9.58
C GLN A 20 -4.64 18.12 -9.27
N PHE A 21 -3.54 17.92 -10.00
CA PHE A 21 -2.25 18.54 -9.68
C PHE A 21 -2.12 19.98 -10.19
N SER A 22 -3.02 20.45 -11.06
CA SER A 22 -3.09 21.87 -11.44
C SER A 22 -3.64 22.76 -10.32
N CYS A 23 -4.44 22.21 -9.41
CA CYS A 23 -5.06 22.96 -8.31
C CYS A 23 -4.32 22.84 -6.97
N ILE A 24 -3.50 21.79 -6.78
CA ILE A 24 -2.82 21.52 -5.50
C ILE A 24 -1.65 22.50 -5.29
N LYS A 25 -1.66 23.19 -4.13
CA LYS A 25 -0.55 24.02 -3.63
C LYS A 25 -0.11 23.55 -2.24
N ASP A 26 0.22 22.27 -2.13
CA ASP A 26 0.68 21.61 -0.89
C ASP A 26 2.16 21.23 -1.03
N ILE A 27 3.00 21.66 -0.07
CA ILE A 27 4.44 21.34 -0.04
C ILE A 27 4.72 19.84 0.05
N ASN A 28 3.76 19.07 0.57
CA ASN A 28 3.85 17.62 0.66
C ASN A 28 3.42 16.91 -0.63
N CYS A 29 3.04 17.64 -1.67
CA CYS A 29 2.67 17.13 -2.98
C CYS A 29 3.64 17.62 -4.06
N VAL A 30 3.88 16.79 -5.08
CA VAL A 30 4.63 17.19 -6.26
C VAL A 30 3.94 18.37 -6.94
N GLN A 31 4.73 19.38 -7.32
CA GLN A 31 4.22 20.62 -7.90
C GLN A 31 4.27 20.53 -9.43
N LEU A 32 3.12 20.69 -10.07
CA LEU A 32 3.02 20.69 -11.52
C LEU A 32 3.71 21.93 -12.10
N TYR A 33 4.69 21.71 -12.96
CA TYR A 33 5.40 22.76 -13.70
C TYR A 33 4.78 23.01 -15.07
N GLY A 34 4.35 21.94 -15.75
CA GLY A 34 3.76 22.01 -17.08
C GLY A 34 3.27 20.65 -17.56
N TYR A 35 2.87 20.57 -18.82
CA TYR A 35 2.40 19.34 -19.43
C TYR A 35 2.76 19.29 -20.92
N ASN A 36 2.87 18.08 -21.45
CA ASN A 36 2.94 17.79 -22.87
C ASN A 36 1.63 17.10 -23.28
N LEU A 37 0.98 17.61 -24.34
CA LEU A 37 -0.27 17.07 -24.88
C LEU A 37 -0.05 16.44 -26.27
N GLU A 38 1.12 15.86 -26.53
CA GLU A 38 1.32 15.07 -27.74
C GLU A 38 0.42 13.84 -27.72
N THR A 39 -0.27 13.60 -28.84
CA THR A 39 -1.37 12.61 -28.98
C THR A 39 -0.95 11.16 -28.69
N LEU A 40 0.34 10.86 -28.70
CA LEU A 40 0.88 9.53 -28.45
C LEU A 40 1.37 9.33 -27.01
N LEU A 41 1.83 10.38 -26.33
CA LEU A 41 2.46 10.31 -25.01
C LEU A 41 2.18 11.59 -24.20
N PRO A 42 0.94 11.79 -23.72
CA PRO A 42 0.64 12.89 -22.83
C PRO A 42 1.42 12.70 -21.51
N ALA A 43 2.04 13.77 -21.02
CA ALA A 43 2.92 13.71 -19.85
C ALA A 43 2.80 14.96 -18.99
N LEU A 44 2.81 14.76 -17.67
CA LEU A 44 2.90 15.85 -16.69
C LEU A 44 4.37 16.09 -16.34
N VAL A 45 4.77 17.35 -16.27
CA VAL A 45 6.12 17.76 -15.91
C VAL A 45 6.04 18.39 -14.52
N PHE A 46 6.80 17.84 -13.57
CA PHE A 46 6.84 18.32 -12.18
C PHE A 46 8.15 19.05 -11.88
N HIS A 47 8.08 20.03 -10.96
CA HIS A 47 9.27 20.69 -10.43
C HIS A 47 10.23 19.68 -9.76
N ASP A 48 11.53 19.93 -9.87
CA ASP A 48 12.61 19.08 -9.32
C ASP A 48 12.69 17.64 -9.85
N ALA A 49 11.88 17.29 -10.85
CA ALA A 49 11.85 15.97 -11.49
C ALA A 49 11.82 14.80 -10.47
N PRO A 50 10.84 14.77 -9.56
CA PRO A 50 10.69 13.68 -8.61
C PRO A 50 10.48 12.37 -9.36
N VAL A 51 10.88 11.26 -8.73
CA VAL A 51 10.76 9.92 -9.31
C VAL A 51 9.78 9.07 -8.51
N PRO A 52 8.95 8.23 -9.16
CA PRO A 52 8.02 7.37 -8.45
C PRO A 52 8.76 6.36 -7.58
N PHE A 53 8.40 6.27 -6.30
CA PHE A 53 9.03 5.31 -5.40
C PHE A 53 8.72 3.87 -5.79
N SER A 54 7.54 3.58 -6.36
CA SER A 54 7.19 2.24 -6.84
C SER A 54 8.22 1.67 -7.82
N GLN A 55 8.70 2.48 -8.77
CA GLN A 55 9.72 2.07 -9.74
C GLN A 55 11.06 1.79 -9.07
N ILE A 56 11.49 2.67 -8.15
CA ILE A 56 12.69 2.46 -7.34
C ILE A 56 12.57 1.15 -6.55
N PHE A 57 11.42 0.92 -5.94
CA PHE A 57 11.17 -0.23 -5.09
C PHE A 57 11.24 -1.54 -5.89
N GLU A 58 10.68 -1.57 -7.11
CA GLU A 58 10.81 -2.72 -8.02
C GLU A 58 12.24 -2.95 -8.49
N GLN A 59 12.96 -1.89 -8.86
CA GLN A 59 14.37 -1.97 -9.27
C GLN A 59 15.25 -2.54 -8.14
N ASN A 60 14.86 -2.28 -6.88
CA ASN A 60 15.52 -2.81 -5.69
C ASN A 60 14.83 -4.08 -5.15
N GLN A 61 14.20 -4.87 -6.03
CA GLN A 61 13.65 -6.19 -5.74
C GLN A 61 12.63 -6.24 -4.59
N LEU A 62 11.89 -5.15 -4.39
CA LEU A 62 10.94 -5.00 -3.29
C LEU A 62 11.61 -5.19 -1.91
N SER A 63 12.82 -4.64 -1.75
CA SER A 63 13.65 -4.81 -0.55
C SER A 63 12.93 -4.43 0.76
N PRO A 64 12.82 -5.36 1.73
CA PRO A 64 12.23 -5.09 3.05
C PRO A 64 12.88 -3.92 3.80
N LEU A 65 14.19 -3.75 3.63
CA LEU A 65 14.94 -2.66 4.26
C LEU A 65 14.61 -1.32 3.63
N LEU A 66 14.52 -1.26 2.30
CA LEU A 66 14.14 -0.05 1.59
C LEU A 66 12.69 0.35 1.90
N TYR A 67 11.80 -0.63 1.99
CA TYR A 67 10.41 -0.41 2.44
C TYR A 67 10.35 0.14 3.87
N THR A 68 11.12 -0.45 4.79
CA THR A 68 11.18 0.03 6.19
C THR A 68 11.72 1.46 6.26
N TYR A 69 12.74 1.76 5.46
CA TYR A 69 13.29 3.09 5.33
C TYR A 69 12.26 4.11 4.83
N ILE A 70 11.52 3.80 3.76
CA ILE A 70 10.53 4.76 3.25
C ILE A 70 9.38 4.99 4.24
N CYS A 71 8.97 3.97 5.00
CA CYS A 71 7.96 4.12 6.06
C CYS A 71 8.46 5.05 7.19
N CYS A 72 9.75 4.99 7.51
CA CYS A 72 10.37 5.95 8.43
C CYS A 72 10.34 7.37 7.85
N GLN A 73 10.74 7.57 6.59
CA GLN A 73 10.75 8.89 5.97
C GLN A 73 9.35 9.47 5.82
N PHE A 74 8.36 8.64 5.49
CA PHE A 74 6.96 9.03 5.42
C PHE A 74 6.45 9.57 6.76
N GLY A 75 6.78 8.89 7.87
CA GLY A 75 6.42 9.34 9.22
C GLY A 75 7.09 10.66 9.61
N VAL A 76 8.37 10.85 9.24
CA VAL A 76 9.12 12.08 9.52
C VAL A 76 8.57 13.27 8.73
N ALA A 77 8.30 13.07 7.43
CA ALA A 77 7.82 14.12 6.55
C ALA A 77 6.34 14.49 6.77
N GLN A 78 5.59 13.69 7.54
CA GLN A 78 4.16 13.89 7.84
C GLN A 78 3.32 14.16 6.57
N ILE A 79 3.65 13.45 5.50
CA ILE A 79 3.13 13.72 4.17
C ILE A 79 1.62 13.51 4.12
N ALA A 80 1.05 12.62 4.92
CA ALA A 80 -0.40 12.47 5.04
C ALA A 80 -0.79 12.11 6.48
N SER A 81 -2.05 12.39 6.83
CA SER A 81 -2.65 12.05 8.13
C SER A 81 -3.03 10.57 8.28
N SER A 82 -2.95 9.80 7.19
CA SER A 82 -3.26 8.38 7.12
C SER A 82 -2.26 7.65 6.22
N ASP A 83 -2.27 6.32 6.28
CA ASP A 83 -1.43 5.49 5.43
C ASP A 83 -1.64 5.80 3.95
N LEU A 84 -0.55 5.82 3.19
CA LEU A 84 -0.54 6.17 1.78
C LEU A 84 -0.07 4.99 0.93
N ASP A 85 -0.73 4.73 -0.20
CA ASP A 85 -0.23 3.78 -1.18
C ASP A 85 1.16 4.21 -1.67
N ILE A 86 2.16 3.31 -1.60
CA ILE A 86 3.52 3.63 -2.06
C ILE A 86 3.57 3.99 -3.55
N CYS A 87 2.57 3.56 -4.34
CA CYS A 87 2.43 3.93 -5.74
C CYS A 87 2.07 5.40 -5.94
N LYS A 88 1.67 6.11 -4.87
CA LYS A 88 1.48 7.57 -4.84
C LYS A 88 2.65 8.30 -4.20
N LEU A 89 3.70 7.59 -3.77
CA LEU A 89 4.92 8.20 -3.24
C LEU A 89 5.89 8.53 -4.36
N TRP A 90 6.42 9.74 -4.27
CA TRP A 90 7.40 10.29 -5.18
C TRP A 90 8.58 10.83 -4.37
N ILE A 91 9.80 10.61 -4.85
CA ILE A 91 11.04 10.99 -4.14
C ILE A 91 11.71 12.12 -4.91
N ASN A 92 12.05 13.20 -4.21
CA ASN A 92 12.91 14.23 -4.78
C ASN A 92 14.35 13.66 -4.95
N PRO A 93 14.91 13.59 -6.16
CA PRO A 93 16.20 12.95 -6.40
C PRO A 93 17.37 13.67 -5.72
N ARG A 94 17.25 14.98 -5.46
CA ARG A 94 18.30 15.80 -4.84
C ARG A 94 18.28 15.70 -3.32
N THR A 95 17.07 15.73 -2.74
CA THR A 95 16.90 15.81 -1.29
C THR A 95 16.50 14.48 -0.67
N GLY A 96 16.10 13.48 -1.43
CA GLY A 96 15.56 12.22 -0.91
C GLY A 96 14.23 12.35 -0.16
N GLN A 97 13.63 13.55 -0.15
CA GLN A 97 12.38 13.82 0.56
C GLN A 97 11.21 13.18 -0.17
N PRO A 98 10.31 12.45 0.53
CA PRO A 98 9.12 11.91 -0.09
C PRO A 98 8.03 12.99 -0.25
N SER A 99 7.14 12.79 -1.23
CA SER A 99 5.98 13.62 -1.49
C SER A 99 4.86 12.78 -2.11
N ARG A 100 3.62 13.28 -2.03
CA ARG A 100 2.46 12.72 -2.73
C ARG A 100 2.49 13.11 -4.21
N GLY A 101 2.17 12.16 -5.09
CA GLY A 101 2.04 12.43 -6.51
C GLY A 101 1.08 11.47 -7.23
N PRO A 102 1.04 11.54 -8.57
CA PRO A 102 0.21 10.66 -9.39
C PRO A 102 0.45 9.19 -9.10
N PHE A 103 -0.56 8.36 -9.34
CA PHE A 103 -0.45 6.93 -9.10
C PHE A 103 0.41 6.26 -10.19
N VAL A 104 1.50 5.61 -9.78
CA VAL A 104 2.36 4.78 -10.64
C VAL A 104 2.39 3.38 -10.07
N GLY A 105 1.56 2.51 -10.64
CA GLY A 105 1.43 1.12 -10.20
C GLY A 105 2.70 0.30 -10.39
N LEU A 106 2.81 -0.76 -9.59
CA LEU A 106 3.81 -1.81 -9.73
C LEU A 106 3.47 -2.72 -10.93
N SER A 107 4.46 -3.45 -11.43
CA SER A 107 4.30 -4.51 -12.43
C SER A 107 3.47 -5.70 -11.94
N GLN A 108 3.43 -5.90 -10.61
CA GLN A 108 2.66 -6.94 -9.95
C GLN A 108 1.42 -6.33 -9.28
N ASP A 109 0.32 -7.06 -9.25
CA ASP A 109 -0.93 -6.70 -8.55
C ASP A 109 -0.76 -6.91 -7.02
N ILE A 110 0.14 -6.12 -6.43
CA ILE A 110 0.49 -6.13 -5.00
C ILE A 110 0.29 -4.71 -4.47
N ALA A 111 -0.31 -4.61 -3.29
CA ALA A 111 -0.48 -3.34 -2.61
C ALA A 111 0.52 -3.21 -1.47
N TYR A 112 1.13 -2.04 -1.39
CA TYR A 112 2.01 -1.66 -0.29
C TYR A 112 1.56 -0.30 0.22
N LEU A 113 1.44 -0.18 1.53
CA LEU A 113 1.11 1.08 2.20
C LEU A 113 2.34 1.58 2.92
N ALA A 114 2.68 2.86 2.75
CA ALA A 114 3.60 3.55 3.64
C ALA A 114 2.84 4.00 4.87
N PHE A 115 3.37 3.62 6.03
CA PHE A 115 2.87 4.00 7.35
C PHE A 115 4.00 4.69 8.12
N GLY A 116 3.64 5.62 9.00
CA GLY A 116 4.64 6.39 9.76
C GLY A 116 5.31 5.54 10.85
N LEU A 117 6.55 5.12 10.64
CA LEU A 117 7.34 4.49 11.71
C LEU A 117 7.87 5.56 12.67
N ILE A 118 7.63 5.37 13.97
CA ILE A 118 8.09 6.30 15.01
C ILE A 118 9.62 6.24 15.10
N SER A 119 10.27 7.37 14.78
CA SER A 119 11.70 7.57 14.94
C SER A 119 12.07 7.75 16.41
N ARG A 120 13.27 7.28 16.81
CA ARG A 120 13.84 7.59 18.13
C ARG A 120 14.20 9.06 18.28
N SER A 121 14.42 9.76 17.16
CA SER A 121 14.88 11.14 17.13
C SER A 121 13.78 12.08 16.66
N THR A 122 13.63 13.19 17.37
CA THR A 122 12.91 14.41 16.91
C THR A 122 13.77 15.27 15.98
N SER A 123 15.03 14.89 15.74
CA SER A 123 15.94 15.63 14.85
C SER A 123 15.84 15.17 13.40
N ASN A 124 16.06 16.13 12.50
CA ASN A 124 16.15 15.96 11.05
C ASN A 124 17.32 15.05 10.68
N ASN A 125 17.15 13.73 10.82
CA ASN A 125 18.12 12.79 10.27
C ASN A 125 18.20 13.00 8.76
N PRO A 126 19.41 13.14 8.20
CA PRO A 126 19.57 13.41 6.78
C PRO A 126 18.98 12.24 5.99
N THR A 127 18.18 12.58 4.99
CA THR A 127 17.67 11.64 4.01
C THR A 127 18.83 11.01 3.23
N LEU A 128 18.68 9.73 2.91
CA LEU A 128 19.62 9.00 2.08
C LEU A 128 19.43 9.40 0.62
N SER A 129 20.52 9.52 -0.13
CA SER A 129 20.45 9.78 -1.57
C SER A 129 19.94 8.53 -2.30
N LEU A 130 19.26 8.73 -3.44
CA LEU A 130 18.68 7.61 -4.21
C LEU A 130 19.72 6.56 -4.63
N GLN A 131 20.97 6.97 -4.84
CA GLN A 131 22.07 6.06 -5.21
C GLN A 131 22.37 5.03 -4.11
N THR A 132 22.04 5.32 -2.85
CA THR A 132 22.24 4.41 -1.73
C THR A 132 21.11 3.40 -1.54
N TYR A 133 20.01 3.53 -2.29
CA TYR A 133 18.85 2.65 -2.11
C TYR A 133 19.10 1.20 -2.56
N SER A 134 20.13 0.98 -3.37
CA SER A 134 20.60 -0.36 -3.73
C SER A 134 21.59 -0.95 -2.73
N ASP A 135 22.12 -0.15 -1.79
CA ASP A 135 23.03 -0.60 -0.75
C ASP A 135 22.27 -0.90 0.54
N SER A 136 21.94 -2.18 0.73
CA SER A 136 21.25 -2.66 1.93
C SER A 136 22.03 -2.39 3.21
N THR A 137 23.36 -2.34 3.17
CA THR A 137 24.21 -2.09 4.35
C THR A 137 24.06 -0.66 4.81
N THR A 138 24.09 0.30 3.88
CA THR A 138 23.88 1.72 4.18
C THR A 138 22.47 1.97 4.73
N ILE A 139 21.44 1.38 4.11
CA ILE A 139 20.06 1.48 4.62
C ILE A 139 19.95 0.87 6.02
N PHE A 140 20.48 -0.33 6.23
CA PHE A 140 20.43 -0.99 7.54
C PHE A 140 21.13 -0.17 8.62
N ASN A 141 22.32 0.37 8.33
CA ASN A 141 23.06 1.25 9.24
C ASN A 141 22.28 2.53 9.59
N TYR A 142 21.59 3.12 8.62
CA TYR A 142 20.71 4.25 8.87
C TYR A 142 19.53 3.85 9.78
N LEU A 143 18.92 2.70 9.52
CA LEU A 143 17.77 2.20 10.29
C LEU A 143 18.13 1.90 11.75
N ILE A 144 19.27 1.27 12.03
CA ILE A 144 19.70 0.99 13.42
C ILE A 144 19.98 2.27 14.23
N GLN A 145 20.45 3.32 13.56
CA GLN A 145 20.71 4.62 14.17
C GLN A 145 19.39 5.37 14.44
N THR A 146 18.40 5.25 13.54
CA THR A 146 17.16 6.04 13.57
C THR A 146 16.01 5.38 14.32
N LEU A 147 15.85 4.06 14.22
CA LEU A 147 14.70 3.31 14.70
C LEU A 147 15.05 2.35 15.83
N THR A 148 14.05 2.04 16.68
CA THR A 148 14.14 0.92 17.62
C THR A 148 14.19 -0.41 16.89
N THR A 149 14.82 -1.43 17.48
CA THR A 149 14.81 -2.79 16.92
C THR A 149 13.39 -3.28 16.67
N HIS A 150 12.45 -2.95 17.57
CA HIS A 150 11.03 -3.26 17.38
C HIS A 150 10.47 -2.62 16.10
N ASN A 151 10.73 -1.34 15.84
CA ASN A 151 10.25 -0.64 14.64
C ASN A 151 10.90 -1.14 13.35
N ILE A 152 12.18 -1.56 13.40
CA ILE A 152 12.85 -2.19 12.26
C ILE A 152 12.19 -3.53 11.93
N LEU A 153 12.01 -4.39 12.92
CA LEU A 153 11.37 -5.70 12.73
C LEU A 153 9.92 -5.56 12.27
N LYS A 154 9.18 -4.59 12.83
CA LYS A 154 7.82 -4.26 12.40
C LYS A 154 7.78 -3.85 10.92
N GLY A 155 8.67 -2.95 10.50
CA GLY A 155 8.80 -2.54 9.10
C GLY A 155 9.08 -3.70 8.16
N ILE A 156 10.04 -4.56 8.52
CA ILE A 156 10.39 -5.76 7.74
C ILE A 156 9.19 -6.71 7.67
N ALA A 157 8.50 -6.97 8.77
CA ALA A 157 7.32 -7.84 8.77
C ALA A 157 6.19 -7.30 7.87
N GLN A 158 5.99 -5.99 7.86
CA GLN A 158 4.98 -5.32 7.02
C GLN A 158 5.39 -5.17 5.56
N SER A 159 6.67 -5.38 5.22
CA SER A 159 7.12 -5.50 3.82
C SER A 159 6.69 -6.81 3.15
N SER A 160 6.05 -7.72 3.90
CA SER A 160 5.49 -8.93 3.35
C SER A 160 4.45 -8.59 2.27
N ARG A 161 4.51 -9.31 1.15
CA ARG A 161 3.67 -9.09 -0.02
C ARG A 161 2.21 -9.31 0.37
N VAL A 162 1.45 -8.23 0.54
CA VAL A 162 0.00 -8.32 0.71
C VAL A 162 -0.62 -8.47 -0.67
N ILE A 163 -1.07 -9.67 -0.97
CA ILE A 163 -1.77 -9.99 -2.21
C ILE A 163 -3.25 -9.71 -1.99
N ILE A 164 -3.75 -8.59 -2.54
CA ILE A 164 -5.17 -8.22 -2.47
C ILE A 164 -5.93 -8.87 -3.63
N GLN A 165 -7.07 -9.51 -3.34
CA GLN A 165 -7.99 -10.03 -4.35
C GLN A 165 -9.38 -9.44 -4.14
N PHE A 166 -9.90 -8.74 -5.14
CA PHE A 166 -11.30 -8.32 -5.18
C PHE A 166 -12.17 -9.48 -5.66
N MET A 167 -13.22 -9.79 -4.91
CA MET A 167 -14.19 -10.84 -5.25
C MET A 167 -15.60 -10.33 -4.99
N ALA A 168 -16.57 -10.82 -5.78
CA ALA A 168 -17.98 -10.52 -5.53
C ALA A 168 -18.44 -11.22 -4.23
N ASN A 169 -19.27 -10.53 -3.44
CA ASN A 169 -19.65 -10.96 -2.08
C ASN A 169 -20.16 -12.42 -2.01
N LYS A 170 -20.97 -12.83 -3.01
CA LYS A 170 -21.52 -14.19 -3.13
C LYS A 170 -20.46 -15.29 -3.28
N ASP A 171 -19.31 -14.97 -3.85
CA ASP A 171 -18.26 -15.96 -4.13
C ASP A 171 -17.27 -16.06 -2.96
N ILE A 172 -17.16 -15.00 -2.12
CA ILE A 172 -16.24 -14.90 -0.99
C ILE A 172 -16.46 -16.04 0.01
N THR A 173 -17.71 -16.28 0.43
CA THR A 173 -18.01 -17.30 1.44
C THR A 173 -17.66 -18.70 0.96
N SER A 174 -17.92 -18.99 -0.33
CA SER A 174 -17.60 -20.28 -0.95
C SER A 174 -16.09 -20.51 -1.05
N VAL A 175 -15.34 -19.46 -1.42
CA VAL A 175 -13.89 -19.56 -1.54
C VAL A 175 -13.26 -19.65 -0.15
N LEU A 176 -13.54 -18.72 0.76
CA LEU A 176 -12.95 -18.71 2.12
C LEU A 176 -13.23 -20.00 2.90
N SER A 177 -14.39 -20.64 2.73
CA SER A 177 -14.69 -21.93 3.38
C SER A 177 -13.93 -23.12 2.76
N SER A 178 -13.53 -23.02 1.50
CA SER A 178 -12.79 -24.07 0.79
C SER A 178 -11.28 -24.00 0.94
N LEU A 179 -10.75 -22.83 1.33
CA LEU A 179 -9.31 -22.54 1.40
C LEU A 179 -8.55 -23.20 2.57
N PRO A 180 -9.11 -23.42 3.77
CA PRO A 180 -8.36 -23.96 4.91
C PRO A 180 -7.64 -25.27 4.61
N GLY A 181 -6.32 -25.27 4.84
CA GLY A 181 -5.48 -26.42 4.53
C GLY A 181 -5.38 -26.73 3.04
N THR A 182 -5.50 -25.74 2.16
CA THR A 182 -5.36 -25.92 0.71
C THR A 182 -4.35 -24.96 0.10
N ILE A 183 -3.76 -25.36 -1.03
CA ILE A 183 -2.98 -24.48 -1.91
C ILE A 183 -3.89 -24.06 -3.04
N TYR A 184 -4.24 -22.78 -3.05
CA TYR A 184 -5.13 -22.18 -4.03
C TYR A 184 -4.35 -21.46 -5.12
N HIS A 185 -4.65 -21.81 -6.38
CA HIS A 185 -4.10 -21.20 -7.57
C HIS A 185 -5.02 -20.07 -8.05
N ARG A 186 -4.64 -18.84 -7.69
CA ARG A 186 -5.47 -17.63 -7.87
C ARG A 186 -5.84 -17.35 -9.33
N THR A 187 -4.92 -17.53 -10.28
CA THR A 187 -5.15 -17.18 -11.69
C THR A 187 -6.26 -18.02 -12.32
N HIS A 188 -6.30 -19.30 -11.97
CA HIS A 188 -7.30 -20.25 -12.47
C HIS A 188 -8.47 -20.45 -11.48
N HIS A 189 -8.44 -19.74 -10.36
CA HIS A 189 -9.44 -19.83 -9.29
C HIS A 189 -9.71 -21.28 -8.83
N GLU A 190 -8.65 -22.08 -8.68
CA GLU A 190 -8.75 -23.52 -8.39
C GLU A 190 -7.84 -23.96 -7.24
N ILE A 191 -8.18 -25.07 -6.58
CA ILE A 191 -7.33 -25.68 -5.54
C ILE A 191 -6.41 -26.69 -6.21
N ILE A 192 -5.10 -26.47 -6.15
CA ILE A 192 -4.09 -27.34 -6.78
C ILE A 192 -3.50 -28.37 -5.82
N ALA A 193 -3.61 -28.15 -4.51
CA ALA A 193 -3.22 -29.14 -3.52
C ALA A 193 -4.02 -28.98 -2.23
N ARG A 194 -4.10 -30.06 -1.46
CA ARG A 194 -4.76 -30.07 -0.14
C ARG A 194 -3.83 -30.72 0.88
N TRP A 195 -3.73 -30.10 2.05
CA TRP A 195 -3.00 -30.64 3.19
C TRP A 195 -3.70 -31.92 3.69
N PRO A 196 -2.97 -33.02 3.88
CA PRO A 196 -3.59 -34.31 4.20
C PRO A 196 -4.01 -34.45 5.68
N GLU A 197 -3.55 -33.58 6.58
CA GLU A 197 -3.85 -33.68 8.02
C GLU A 197 -5.13 -32.91 8.44
N ASP A 198 -5.38 -32.88 9.75
CA ASP A 198 -6.57 -32.28 10.33
C ASP A 198 -6.72 -30.79 9.99
N ARG A 199 -7.70 -30.51 9.13
CA ARG A 199 -8.05 -29.17 8.65
C ARG A 199 -8.59 -28.28 9.76
N LYS A 200 -9.04 -28.85 10.89
CA LYS A 200 -9.57 -28.08 12.03
C LYS A 200 -8.54 -27.14 12.67
N LYS A 201 -7.24 -27.35 12.39
CA LYS A 201 -6.17 -26.46 12.86
C LYS A 201 -5.99 -25.21 11.99
N TRP A 202 -6.51 -25.20 10.78
CA TRP A 202 -6.38 -24.09 9.85
C TRP A 202 -7.70 -23.33 9.79
N TYR A 203 -7.69 -22.06 10.17
CA TYR A 203 -8.85 -21.19 10.05
C TYR A 203 -8.40 -19.80 9.64
N TYR A 204 -9.20 -19.17 8.77
CA TYR A 204 -9.04 -17.76 8.47
C TYR A 204 -9.78 -16.95 9.53
N LYS A 205 -9.13 -15.90 10.04
CA LYS A 205 -9.75 -14.96 10.96
C LYS A 205 -10.07 -13.67 10.22
N LEU A 206 -11.28 -13.15 10.39
CA LEU A 206 -11.61 -11.80 9.94
C LEU A 206 -10.70 -10.80 10.66
N TYR A 207 -9.82 -10.15 9.90
CA TYR A 207 -8.82 -9.22 10.42
C TYR A 207 -9.35 -7.79 10.55
N ASN A 208 -10.13 -7.33 9.56
CA ASN A 208 -10.74 -6.00 9.54
C ASN A 208 -11.94 -5.98 8.58
N GLN A 209 -12.92 -5.12 8.85
CA GLN A 209 -14.02 -4.81 7.93
C GLN A 209 -14.24 -3.30 7.90
N LYS A 210 -14.19 -2.72 6.70
CA LYS A 210 -14.53 -1.30 6.51
C LYS A 210 -16.04 -1.11 6.69
N ASN A 211 -16.45 0.05 7.22
CA ASN A 211 -17.84 0.46 7.42
C ASN A 211 -18.58 -0.30 8.54
N ILE A 212 -17.86 -0.81 9.54
CA ILE A 212 -18.45 -1.26 10.81
C ILE A 212 -18.12 -0.21 11.88
N LEU A 213 -19.12 0.19 12.67
CA LEU A 213 -18.95 1.08 13.82
C LEU A 213 -18.09 0.41 14.90
N ASP A 214 -17.24 1.17 15.59
CA ASP A 214 -16.33 0.63 16.62
C ASP A 214 -17.06 -0.22 17.66
N ALA A 215 -18.23 0.24 18.14
CA ALA A 215 -19.04 -0.50 19.11
C ALA A 215 -19.52 -1.87 18.58
N MET A 216 -19.85 -1.96 17.29
CA MET A 216 -20.21 -3.23 16.65
C MET A 216 -18.98 -4.12 16.52
N TRP A 217 -17.82 -3.57 16.15
CA TRP A 217 -16.57 -4.32 16.03
C TRP A 217 -16.13 -4.93 17.38
N GLU A 218 -16.25 -4.17 18.46
CA GLU A 218 -15.97 -4.64 19.82
C GLU A 218 -16.94 -5.74 20.30
N SER A 219 -18.14 -5.82 19.72
CA SER A 219 -19.12 -6.86 20.03
C SER A 219 -18.89 -8.20 19.31
N LYS A 220 -17.78 -8.32 18.57
CA LYS A 220 -17.46 -9.50 17.77
C LYS A 220 -17.40 -10.77 18.61
N VAL A 221 -18.15 -11.79 18.20
CA VAL A 221 -18.14 -13.13 18.80
C VAL A 221 -17.81 -14.16 17.73
N ASP A 222 -16.77 -14.96 17.95
CA ASP A 222 -16.46 -16.11 17.12
C ASP A 222 -17.36 -17.28 17.54
N MET A 223 -18.15 -17.81 16.60
CA MET A 223 -19.11 -18.88 16.82
C MET A 223 -18.47 -20.26 16.61
N ASN A 224 -19.07 -21.29 17.21
CA ASN A 224 -18.56 -22.67 17.15
C ASN A 224 -18.53 -23.28 15.73
N ASP A 225 -19.30 -22.72 14.79
CA ASP A 225 -19.33 -23.12 13.38
C ASP A 225 -18.29 -22.39 12.53
N GLY A 226 -17.45 -21.54 13.15
CA GLY A 226 -16.44 -20.73 12.47
C GLY A 226 -16.97 -19.44 11.85
N SER A 227 -18.27 -19.15 12.02
CA SER A 227 -18.82 -17.84 11.66
C SER A 227 -18.44 -16.78 12.71
N THR A 228 -18.49 -15.52 12.31
CA THR A 228 -18.31 -14.39 13.21
C THR A 228 -19.65 -13.66 13.32
N GLY A 229 -20.19 -13.57 14.54
CA GLY A 229 -21.36 -12.76 14.85
C GLY A 229 -20.96 -11.36 15.32
N PHE A 230 -21.79 -10.38 14.99
CA PHE A 230 -21.73 -9.03 15.56
C PHE A 230 -23.07 -8.72 16.22
N MET A 231 -23.03 -8.04 17.35
CA MET A 231 -24.24 -7.46 17.93
C MET A 231 -24.58 -6.19 17.16
N VAL A 232 -25.78 -6.13 16.60
CA VAL A 232 -26.28 -4.97 15.85
C VAL A 232 -27.46 -4.40 16.63
N LEU A 233 -27.35 -3.15 17.06
CA LEU A 233 -28.47 -2.42 17.63
C LEU A 233 -29.34 -1.83 16.52
N PRO A 234 -30.65 -1.60 16.76
CA PRO A 234 -31.53 -0.99 15.77
C PRO A 234 -31.05 0.38 15.26
N SER A 235 -30.32 1.15 16.09
CA SER A 235 -29.66 2.41 15.69
C SER A 235 -28.60 2.19 14.62
N ASP A 236 -27.82 1.12 14.74
CA ASP A 236 -26.71 0.81 13.85
C ASP A 236 -27.20 0.45 12.43
N ILE A 237 -28.43 -0.09 12.33
CA ILE A 237 -29.09 -0.41 11.05
C ILE A 237 -29.42 0.86 10.27
N GLN A 238 -29.81 1.94 10.93
CA GLN A 238 -30.08 3.22 10.26
C GLN A 238 -28.79 3.83 9.71
N ASP A 239 -27.69 3.72 10.44
CA ASP A 239 -26.38 4.21 10.00
C ASP A 239 -25.82 3.39 8.83
N LEU A 240 -26.08 2.08 8.79
CA LEU A 240 -25.69 1.20 7.67
C LEU A 240 -26.54 1.39 6.40
N GLN A 241 -27.79 1.88 6.53
CA GLN A 241 -28.68 2.15 5.40
C GLN A 241 -28.45 3.52 4.75
N ASN A 242 -27.81 4.44 5.47
CA ASN A 242 -27.54 5.80 5.03
C ASN A 242 -26.11 6.00 4.46
N GLN A 243 -25.37 4.92 4.24
CA GLN A 243 -24.03 4.88 3.62
C GLN A 243 -24.07 4.26 2.23
#